data_AF-A0A350C9R9-F1
#
_entry.id   AF-A0A350C9R9-F1
#
_cell.length_a   1.000
_cell.length_b   1.000
_cell.length_c   1.000
_cell.angle_alpha   90.00
_cell.angle_beta   90.00
_cell.angle_gamma   90.00
#
_symmetry.space_group_name_H-M   'P 1'
#
loop_
_entity.id
_entity.type
_entity.pdbx_description
1 polymer ?
#
loop_
_entity_poly.entity_id
_entity_poly.type
_entity_poly.pdbx_seq_one_letter_code
_entity_poly.pdbx_strand_id
1 'polypeptide(L)'
;MSASSWPDYRAVWRWHFYAGLICVPFVIILSLTGCVYLFRPQIEAWTERSYNSLSPATSPLPPAKLIDSALQAFPGSVFSSYELPANTQSAARVVVATDSGSQRVYVHPGTGVVLGSIPEDQRIMRLFFRLHGELLMGDRGSNIVETAACWTIVLLLSGIWLWWPRSARGLAGVL
;
A
#
# COMPACT_ATOMS: atom_id res chain seq x y z
N MET A 1 -11.73 9.84 53.76
CA MET A 1 -11.81 10.20 52.32
C MET A 1 -10.93 9.21 51.58
N SER A 2 -11.49 8.19 50.94
CA SER A 2 -10.67 7.26 50.14
C SER A 2 -10.25 8.00 48.87
N ALA A 3 -8.96 8.35 48.76
CA ALA A 3 -8.42 8.86 47.51
C ALA A 3 -8.55 7.75 46.46
N SER A 4 -9.31 7.99 45.39
CA SER A 4 -9.28 7.10 44.24
C SER A 4 -7.88 7.15 43.65
N SER A 5 -7.19 6.02 43.61
CA SER A 5 -5.87 5.91 43.02
C SER A 5 -5.96 6.16 41.51
N TRP A 6 -5.26 7.19 41.03
CA TRP A 6 -5.12 7.44 39.60
C TRP A 6 -4.26 6.36 38.95
N PRO A 7 -4.61 5.85 37.75
CA PRO A 7 -5.79 6.18 36.95
C PRO A 7 -7.02 5.35 37.38
N ASP A 8 -8.18 6.01 37.54
CA ASP A 8 -9.46 5.32 37.75
C ASP A 8 -10.14 4.96 36.40
N TYR A 9 -11.16 4.10 36.43
CA TYR A 9 -11.87 3.65 35.21
C TYR A 9 -12.40 4.82 34.36
N ARG A 10 -12.94 5.85 35.02
CA ARG A 10 -13.52 7.02 34.35
C ARG A 10 -12.45 7.85 33.64
N ALA A 11 -11.26 7.98 34.23
CA ALA A 11 -10.12 8.63 33.60
C ALA A 11 -9.67 7.87 32.34
N VAL A 12 -9.50 6.55 32.43
CA VAL A 12 -9.12 5.73 31.26
C VAL A 12 -10.17 5.81 30.16
N TRP A 13 -11.46 5.76 30.51
CA TRP A 13 -12.55 5.89 29.54
C TRP A 13 -12.53 7.25 28.82
N ARG A 14 -12.35 8.36 29.54
CA ARG A 14 -12.26 9.70 28.93
C ARG A 14 -11.06 9.79 27.99
N TRP A 15 -9.90 9.33 28.43
CA TRP A 15 -8.68 9.31 27.60
C TRP A 15 -8.87 8.47 26.34
N HIS A 16 -9.41 7.25 26.48
CA HIS A 16 -9.71 6.37 25.36
C HIS A 16 -10.68 7.04 24.37
N PHE A 17 -11.76 7.67 24.86
CA PHE A 17 -12.75 8.32 24.02
C PHE A 17 -12.16 9.50 23.22
N TYR A 18 -11.42 10.40 23.86
CA TYR A 18 -10.83 11.56 23.17
C TYR A 18 -9.71 11.16 22.21
N ALA A 19 -8.81 10.25 22.62
CA ALA A 19 -7.79 9.73 21.72
C ALA A 19 -8.43 8.97 20.54
N GLY A 20 -9.51 8.22 20.80
CA GLY A 20 -10.30 7.53 19.78
C GLY A 20 -10.91 8.49 18.76
N LEU A 21 -11.53 9.57 19.22
CA LEU A 21 -12.12 10.59 18.34
C LEU A 21 -11.07 11.23 17.40
N ILE A 22 -9.85 11.45 17.90
CA ILE A 22 -8.74 12.00 17.11
C ILE A 22 -8.19 10.96 16.13
N CYS A 23 -8.04 9.70 16.54
CA CYS A 23 -7.44 8.66 15.70
C CYS A 23 -8.40 8.09 14.65
N VAL A 24 -9.71 8.06 14.93
CA VAL A 24 -10.74 7.43 14.07
C VAL A 24 -10.70 7.89 12.62
N PRO A 25 -10.60 9.20 12.29
CA PRO A 25 -10.54 9.64 10.89
C PRO A 25 -9.37 9.03 10.13
N PHE A 26 -8.19 8.95 10.77
CA PHE A 26 -7.01 8.33 10.17
C PHE A 26 -7.22 6.83 10.01
N VAL A 27 -7.69 6.13 11.05
CA VAL A 27 -7.97 4.69 10.99
C VAL A 27 -8.98 4.36 9.89
N ILE A 28 -10.02 5.18 9.68
CA ILE A 28 -10.97 5.01 8.58
C ILE A 28 -10.26 5.12 7.23
N ILE A 29 -9.47 6.17 7.00
CA ILE A 29 -8.75 6.36 5.73
C ILE A 29 -7.78 5.19 5.49
N LEU A 30 -7.00 4.81 6.51
CA LEU A 30 -6.07 3.68 6.45
C LEU A 30 -6.78 2.36 6.17
N SER A 31 -7.95 2.14 6.79
CA SER A 31 -8.73 0.92 6.58
C SER A 31 -9.32 0.85 5.17
N LEU A 32 -9.86 1.96 4.65
CA LEU A 32 -10.41 2.04 3.30
C LEU A 32 -9.32 1.84 2.25
N THR A 33 -8.19 2.52 2.40
CA THR A 33 -7.05 2.39 1.48
C THR A 33 -6.37 1.02 1.56
N GLY A 34 -6.27 0.44 2.76
CA GLY A 34 -5.80 -0.93 2.96
C GLY A 34 -6.72 -1.95 2.30
N CYS A 35 -8.05 -1.76 2.40
CA CYS A 35 -9.03 -2.59 1.70
C CYS A 35 -8.85 -2.54 0.18
N VAL A 36 -8.63 -1.36 -0.39
CA VAL A 36 -8.32 -1.23 -1.83
C VAL A 36 -7.04 -2.00 -2.19
N TYR A 37 -6.03 -1.97 -1.33
CA TYR A 37 -4.76 -2.65 -1.57
C TYR A 37 -4.88 -4.18 -1.60
N LEU A 38 -5.88 -4.78 -0.92
CA LEU A 38 -6.19 -6.21 -1.03
C LEU A 38 -6.53 -6.63 -2.47
N PHE A 39 -7.05 -5.69 -3.27
CA PHE A 39 -7.41 -5.91 -4.68
C PHE A 39 -6.33 -5.44 -5.66
N ARG A 40 -5.10 -5.19 -5.17
CA ARG A 40 -3.99 -4.73 -6.01
C ARG A 40 -3.77 -5.61 -7.26
N PRO A 41 -3.69 -6.96 -7.18
CA PRO A 41 -3.50 -7.78 -8.36
C PRO A 41 -4.61 -7.62 -9.40
N GLN A 42 -5.87 -7.47 -8.97
CA GLN A 42 -7.04 -7.30 -9.82
C GLN A 42 -7.04 -5.92 -10.48
N ILE A 43 -6.71 -4.87 -9.72
CA ILE A 43 -6.66 -3.51 -10.24
C ILE A 43 -5.50 -3.36 -11.24
N GLU A 44 -4.31 -3.86 -10.91
CA GLU A 44 -3.16 -3.82 -11.84
C GLU A 44 -3.43 -4.66 -13.10
N ALA A 45 -4.03 -5.85 -12.98
CA ALA A 45 -4.42 -6.65 -14.13
C ALA A 45 -5.45 -5.94 -15.04
N TRP A 46 -6.36 -5.16 -14.45
CA TRP A 46 -7.33 -4.39 -15.21
C TRP A 46 -6.70 -3.16 -15.88
N THR A 47 -5.94 -2.35 -15.14
CA THR A 47 -5.28 -1.13 -15.66
C THR A 47 -4.21 -1.46 -16.71
N GLU A 48 -3.48 -2.56 -16.54
CA GLU A 48 -2.40 -2.99 -17.44
C GLU A 48 -2.87 -4.06 -18.44
N ARG A 49 -4.19 -4.25 -18.63
CA ARG A 49 -4.75 -5.31 -19.49
C ARG A 49 -4.18 -5.27 -20.91
N SER A 50 -3.99 -4.08 -21.48
CA SER A 50 -3.40 -3.90 -22.82
C SER A 50 -1.99 -4.48 -22.95
N TYR A 51 -1.23 -4.50 -21.86
CA TYR A 51 0.12 -5.09 -21.80
C TYR A 51 0.12 -6.56 -21.38
N ASN A 52 -1.00 -7.09 -20.91
CA ASN A 52 -1.16 -8.47 -20.43
C ASN A 52 -2.01 -9.35 -21.37
N SER A 53 -2.39 -8.84 -22.54
CA SER A 53 -3.22 -9.53 -23.54
C SER A 53 -2.52 -9.57 -24.91
N LEU A 54 -1.23 -9.86 -24.91
CA LEU A 54 -0.41 -9.95 -26.12
C LEU A 54 -0.57 -11.33 -26.80
N SER A 55 -0.17 -11.40 -28.07
CA SER A 55 0.03 -12.69 -28.74
C SER A 55 1.14 -13.48 -28.01
N PRO A 56 0.95 -14.79 -27.75
CA PRO A 56 1.94 -15.59 -27.05
C PRO A 56 3.32 -15.53 -27.70
N ALA A 57 4.36 -15.21 -26.94
CA ALA A 57 5.74 -15.28 -27.44
C ALA A 57 6.22 -16.74 -27.50
N THR A 58 6.46 -17.25 -28.72
CA THR A 58 6.94 -18.62 -28.94
C THR A 58 8.41 -18.81 -28.56
N SER A 59 9.21 -17.75 -28.64
CA SER A 59 10.62 -17.73 -28.23
C SER A 59 10.92 -16.39 -27.55
N PRO A 60 10.82 -16.32 -26.20
CA PRO A 60 11.11 -15.10 -25.46
C PRO A 60 12.59 -14.69 -25.61
N LEU A 61 12.83 -13.40 -25.78
CA LEU A 61 14.18 -12.84 -25.79
C LEU A 61 14.80 -12.89 -24.39
N PRO A 62 16.14 -12.95 -24.30
CA PRO A 62 16.84 -12.83 -23.01
C PRO A 62 16.52 -11.50 -22.32
N PRO A 63 16.40 -11.47 -20.97
CA PRO A 63 16.12 -10.24 -20.21
C PRO A 63 17.05 -9.07 -20.55
N ALA A 64 18.33 -9.35 -20.81
CA ALA A 64 19.31 -8.33 -21.21
C ALA A 64 18.87 -7.55 -22.47
N LYS A 65 18.34 -8.23 -23.49
CA LYS A 65 17.84 -7.57 -24.71
C LYS A 65 16.62 -6.70 -24.45
N LEU A 66 15.75 -7.12 -23.53
CA LEU A 66 14.56 -6.35 -23.16
C LEU A 66 14.94 -5.11 -22.34
N ILE A 67 15.94 -5.23 -21.46
CA ILE A 67 16.51 -4.11 -20.72
C ILE A 67 17.17 -3.12 -21.68
N ASP A 68 17.97 -3.61 -22.65
CA ASP A 68 18.59 -2.76 -23.68
C ASP A 68 17.53 -1.98 -24.47
N SER A 69 16.45 -2.63 -24.90
CA SER A 69 15.33 -1.95 -25.59
C SER A 69 14.71 -0.84 -24.73
N ALA A 70 14.54 -1.07 -23.42
CA ALA A 70 13.98 -0.07 -22.52
C ALA A 70 14.95 1.11 -22.30
N LEU A 71 16.25 0.85 -22.15
CA LEU A 71 17.27 1.89 -22.02
C LEU A 71 17.44 2.71 -23.31
N GLN A 72 17.30 2.09 -24.48
CA GLN A 72 17.31 2.79 -25.76
C GLN A 72 16.09 3.71 -25.93
N ALA A 73 14.92 3.31 -25.41
CA ALA A 73 13.72 4.15 -25.43
C ALA A 73 13.82 5.35 -24.47
N PHE A 74 14.66 5.27 -23.44
CA PHE A 74 14.93 6.35 -22.49
C PHE A 74 16.44 6.64 -22.39
N PRO A 75 17.03 7.32 -23.38
CA PRO A 75 18.46 7.63 -23.38
C PRO A 75 18.88 8.41 -22.13
N GLY A 76 20.01 8.04 -21.52
CA GLY A 76 20.51 8.65 -20.28
C GLY A 76 19.87 8.10 -19.00
N SER A 77 18.87 7.21 -19.11
CA SER A 77 18.30 6.52 -17.95
C SER A 77 19.22 5.42 -17.43
N VAL A 78 19.03 5.07 -16.15
CA VAL A 78 19.75 3.98 -15.47
C VAL A 78 18.78 2.84 -15.20
N PHE A 79 19.19 1.61 -15.47
CA PHE A 79 18.39 0.43 -15.13
C PHE A 79 18.16 0.36 -13.61
N SER A 80 16.91 0.15 -13.20
CA SER A 80 16.52 0.03 -11.78
C SER A 80 16.05 -1.38 -11.44
N SER A 81 15.08 -1.92 -12.18
CA SER A 81 14.58 -3.27 -11.94
C SER A 81 13.97 -3.92 -13.18
N TYR A 82 13.91 -5.25 -13.17
CA TYR A 82 13.27 -6.07 -14.20
C TYR A 82 12.25 -6.97 -13.52
N GLU A 83 11.02 -6.97 -14.04
CA GLU A 83 9.93 -7.81 -13.58
C GLU A 83 9.51 -8.76 -14.70
N LEU A 84 9.54 -10.06 -14.37
CA LEU A 84 9.24 -11.12 -15.32
C LEU A 84 7.77 -11.05 -15.76
N PRO A 85 7.47 -11.32 -17.04
CA PRO A 85 6.10 -11.55 -17.48
C PRO A 85 5.43 -12.64 -16.65
N ALA A 86 4.20 -12.39 -16.20
CA ALA A 86 3.42 -13.38 -15.45
C ALA A 86 3.05 -14.61 -16.30
N ASN A 87 2.93 -14.44 -17.61
CA ASN A 87 2.66 -15.49 -18.58
C ASN A 87 3.19 -15.09 -19.98
N THR A 88 3.05 -15.98 -20.97
CA THR A 88 3.53 -15.78 -22.35
C THR A 88 2.80 -14.69 -23.12
N GLN A 89 1.67 -14.18 -22.61
CA GLN A 89 0.86 -13.12 -23.18
C GLN A 89 1.08 -11.76 -22.47
N SER A 90 2.03 -11.71 -21.53
CA SER A 90 2.32 -10.50 -20.76
C SER A 90 3.59 -9.83 -21.25
N ALA A 91 3.59 -8.50 -21.25
CA ALA A 91 4.79 -7.71 -21.46
C ALA A 91 5.81 -7.97 -20.34
N ALA A 92 7.08 -7.92 -20.69
CA ALA A 92 8.13 -7.74 -19.69
C ALA A 92 8.09 -6.29 -19.20
N ARG A 93 8.33 -6.09 -17.90
CA ARG A 93 8.33 -4.77 -17.30
C ARG A 93 9.75 -4.42 -16.89
N VAL A 94 10.25 -3.29 -17.37
CA VAL A 94 11.57 -2.77 -17.02
C VAL A 94 11.38 -1.41 -16.37
N VAL A 95 11.90 -1.23 -15.16
CA VAL A 95 11.91 0.08 -14.51
C VAL A 95 13.26 0.72 -14.76
N VAL A 96 13.24 1.94 -15.28
CA VAL A 96 14.43 2.77 -15.52
C VAL A 96 14.30 4.06 -14.71
N ALA A 97 15.41 4.55 -14.16
CA ALA A 97 15.49 5.83 -13.48
C ALA A 97 15.89 6.91 -14.48
N THR A 98 15.06 7.95 -14.62
CA THR A 98 15.33 9.15 -15.41
C THR A 98 15.50 10.36 -14.50
N ASP A 99 15.95 11.50 -15.04
CA ASP A 99 16.05 12.77 -14.29
C ASP A 99 14.69 13.23 -13.73
N SER A 100 13.60 12.82 -14.38
CA SER A 100 12.22 13.14 -14.00
C SER A 100 11.58 12.10 -13.04
N GLY A 101 12.31 11.07 -12.64
CA GLY A 101 11.82 10.00 -11.75
C GLY A 101 11.89 8.60 -12.38
N SER A 102 11.25 7.62 -11.75
CA SER A 102 11.25 6.24 -12.29
C SER A 102 10.18 6.06 -13.37
N GLN A 103 10.55 5.44 -14.48
CA GLN A 103 9.67 5.08 -15.59
C GLN A 103 9.56 3.57 -15.68
N ARG A 104 8.34 3.05 -15.76
CA ARG A 104 8.06 1.64 -16.07
C ARG A 104 7.80 1.50 -17.55
N VAL A 105 8.63 0.71 -18.22
CA VAL A 105 8.59 0.45 -19.65
C VAL A 105 8.06 -0.97 -19.89
N TYR A 106 7.05 -1.09 -20.74
CA TYR A 106 6.47 -2.37 -21.15
C TYR A 106 7.10 -2.80 -22.46
N VAL A 107 7.76 -3.97 -22.46
CA VAL A 107 8.49 -4.48 -23.62
C VAL A 107 7.89 -5.82 -24.04
N HIS A 108 7.63 -5.99 -25.34
CA HIS A 108 7.12 -7.25 -25.88
C HIS A 108 8.18 -8.35 -25.74
N PRO A 109 7.90 -9.46 -25.04
CA PRO A 109 8.92 -10.44 -24.65
C PRO A 109 9.52 -11.18 -25.85
N GLY A 110 8.79 -11.36 -26.95
CA GLY A 110 9.29 -12.06 -28.15
C GLY A 110 9.98 -11.18 -29.19
N THR A 111 9.70 -9.87 -29.22
CA THR A 111 10.19 -8.98 -30.29
C THR A 111 11.11 -7.88 -29.78
N GLY A 112 11.08 -7.58 -28.47
CA GLY A 112 11.85 -6.50 -27.87
C GLY A 112 11.29 -5.11 -28.17
N VAL A 113 10.11 -5.01 -28.80
CA VAL A 113 9.45 -3.74 -29.10
C VAL A 113 8.89 -3.13 -27.81
N VAL A 114 9.14 -1.84 -27.60
CA VAL A 114 8.53 -1.07 -26.51
C VAL A 114 7.07 -0.78 -26.85
N LEU A 115 6.17 -1.29 -26.02
CA LEU A 115 4.72 -1.18 -26.17
C LEU A 115 4.17 0.10 -25.54
N GLY A 116 4.89 0.66 -24.58
CA GLY A 116 4.52 1.89 -23.89
C GLY A 116 5.28 2.04 -22.58
N SER A 117 5.02 3.15 -21.90
CA SER A 117 5.65 3.47 -20.63
C SER A 117 4.71 4.26 -19.74
N ILE A 118 4.83 4.10 -18.44
CA ILE A 118 4.07 4.85 -17.44
C ILE A 118 5.04 5.31 -16.34
N PRO A 119 4.97 6.58 -15.89
CA PRO A 119 5.70 7.02 -14.71
C PRO A 119 5.30 6.19 -13.48
N GLU A 120 6.28 5.65 -12.76
CA GLU A 120 6.02 4.71 -11.66
C GLU A 120 5.19 5.36 -10.54
N ASP A 121 5.35 6.66 -10.34
CA ASP A 121 4.65 7.49 -9.35
C ASP A 121 3.18 7.76 -9.70
N GLN A 122 2.82 7.68 -10.99
CA GLN A 122 1.47 7.91 -11.50
C GLN A 122 0.61 6.65 -11.52
N ARG A 123 1.17 5.48 -11.17
CA ARG A 123 0.41 4.24 -11.08
C ARG A 123 -0.67 4.36 -10.00
N ILE A 124 -1.87 3.88 -10.30
CA ILE A 124 -3.03 3.96 -9.37
C ILE A 124 -2.69 3.33 -8.01
N MET A 125 -2.05 2.16 -8.01
CA MET A 125 -1.64 1.50 -6.76
C MET A 125 -0.53 2.24 -6.01
N ARG A 126 0.32 3.01 -6.72
CA ARG A 126 1.31 3.88 -6.08
C ARG A 126 0.66 5.09 -5.42
N LEU A 127 -0.43 5.63 -5.99
CA LEU A 127 -1.23 6.67 -5.35
C LEU A 127 -1.86 6.16 -4.05
N PHE A 128 -2.52 4.99 -4.06
CA PHE A 128 -3.11 4.41 -2.85
C PHE A 128 -2.06 4.05 -1.81
N PHE A 129 -0.89 3.57 -2.22
CA PHE A 129 0.24 3.34 -1.31
C PHE A 129 0.66 4.63 -0.58
N ARG A 130 0.83 5.74 -1.31
CA ARG A 130 1.17 7.04 -0.70
C ARG A 130 0.04 7.61 0.15
N LEU A 131 -1.22 7.45 -0.28
CA LEU A 131 -2.37 7.87 0.52
C LEU A 131 -2.44 7.09 1.84
N HIS A 132 -2.18 5.77 1.82
CA HIS A 132 -2.17 4.91 2.99
C HIS A 132 -0.99 5.21 3.92
N GLY A 133 0.24 5.30 3.41
CA GLY A 133 1.42 5.47 4.25
C GLY A 133 1.70 6.92 4.66
N GLU A 134 1.31 7.88 3.83
CA GLU A 134 1.79 9.27 3.93
C GLU A 134 0.67 10.30 3.79
N LEU A 135 -0.60 9.90 3.61
CA LEU A 135 -1.72 10.82 3.35
C LEU A 135 -1.46 11.81 2.19
N LEU A 136 -0.58 11.44 1.25
CA LEU A 136 -0.09 12.31 0.16
C LEU A 136 0.68 13.56 0.64
N MET A 137 1.17 13.56 1.89
CA MET A 137 1.92 14.67 2.50
C MET A 137 3.42 14.33 2.69
N GLY A 138 3.90 13.25 2.10
CA GLY A 138 5.28 12.77 2.24
C GLY A 138 5.64 12.48 3.69
N ASP A 139 6.87 12.82 4.10
CA ASP A 139 7.41 12.57 5.44
C ASP A 139 6.51 13.10 6.56
N ARG A 140 5.86 14.26 6.37
CA ARG A 140 4.96 14.84 7.37
C ARG A 140 3.75 13.95 7.61
N GLY A 141 3.14 13.46 6.54
CA GLY A 141 2.01 12.56 6.66
C GLY A 141 2.43 11.17 7.14
N SER A 142 3.63 10.71 6.80
CA SER A 142 4.20 9.48 7.36
C SER A 142 4.28 9.55 8.88
N ASN A 143 4.83 10.63 9.43
CA ASN A 143 4.90 10.84 10.88
C ASN A 143 3.50 10.89 11.54
N ILE A 144 2.51 11.50 10.87
CA ILE A 144 1.12 11.55 11.36
C ILE A 144 0.51 10.14 11.38
N VAL A 145 0.64 9.38 10.29
CA VAL A 145 0.13 8.02 10.16
C VAL A 145 0.79 7.09 11.17
N GLU A 146 2.11 7.16 11.33
CA GLU A 146 2.86 6.39 12.32
C GLU A 146 2.36 6.70 13.73
N THR A 147 2.22 7.99 14.07
CA THR A 147 1.70 8.42 15.36
C THR A 147 0.28 7.89 15.60
N ALA A 148 -0.62 8.01 14.61
CA ALA A 148 -1.97 7.49 14.70
C ALA A 148 -2.01 5.95 14.83
N ALA A 149 -1.12 5.24 14.15
CA ALA A 149 -0.98 3.78 14.25
C ALA A 149 -0.51 3.37 15.66
N CYS A 150 0.50 4.02 16.21
CA CYS A 150 0.96 3.79 17.58
C CYS A 150 -0.16 4.05 18.61
N TRP A 151 -0.90 5.15 18.46
CA TRP A 151 -2.04 5.45 19.33
C TRP A 151 -3.19 4.45 19.16
N THR A 152 -3.38 3.90 17.97
CA THR A 152 -4.37 2.84 17.74
C THR A 152 -4.06 1.59 18.57
N ILE A 153 -2.78 1.25 18.77
CA ILE A 153 -2.37 0.16 19.67
C ILE A 153 -2.76 0.48 21.13
N VAL A 154 -2.50 1.71 21.58
CA VAL A 154 -2.89 2.16 22.93
C VAL A 154 -4.41 2.13 23.10
N LEU A 155 -5.16 2.56 22.08
CA LEU A 155 -6.61 2.49 22.05
C LEU A 155 -7.12 1.05 22.06
N LEU A 156 -6.46 0.13 21.37
CA LEU A 156 -6.80 -1.28 21.37
C LEU A 156 -6.62 -1.87 22.78
N LEU A 157 -5.48 -1.64 23.42
CA LEU A 157 -5.21 -2.13 24.77
C LEU A 157 -6.15 -1.52 25.82
N SER A 158 -6.37 -0.21 25.76
CA SER A 158 -7.31 0.47 26.67
C SER A 158 -8.76 0.04 26.40
N GLY A 159 -9.14 -0.21 25.15
CA GLY A 159 -10.44 -0.75 24.77
C GLY A 159 -10.68 -2.15 25.34
N ILE A 160 -9.71 -3.05 25.19
CA ILE A 160 -9.75 -4.40 25.81
C ILE A 160 -9.89 -4.26 27.33
N TRP A 161 -9.10 -3.41 27.97
CA TRP A 161 -9.18 -3.19 29.42
C TRP A 161 -10.53 -2.60 29.85
N LEU A 162 -11.10 -1.64 29.10
CA LEU A 162 -12.38 -1.03 29.41
C LEU A 162 -13.55 -2.00 29.22
N TRP A 163 -13.47 -2.84 28.19
CA TRP A 163 -14.48 -3.84 27.83
C TRP A 163 -14.37 -5.13 28.66
N TRP A 164 -13.21 -5.40 29.27
CA TRP A 164 -12.98 -6.64 30.01
C TRP A 164 -14.04 -6.84 31.10
N PRO A 165 -14.70 -8.02 31.15
CA PRO A 165 -15.77 -8.27 32.12
C PRO A 165 -15.20 -8.30 33.54
N ARG A 166 -15.59 -7.33 34.38
CA ARG A 166 -15.13 -7.20 35.78
C ARG A 166 -16.10 -7.77 36.82
N SER A 167 -17.36 -7.99 36.44
CA SER A 167 -18.43 -8.43 37.34
C SER A 167 -19.30 -9.53 36.72
N ALA A 168 -18.68 -10.56 36.14
CA ALA A 168 -19.42 -11.71 35.62
C ALA A 168 -20.03 -12.54 36.78
N ARG A 169 -21.27 -12.21 37.17
CA ARG A 169 -22.20 -13.15 37.79
C ARG A 169 -23.39 -13.30 36.86
N GLY A 170 -23.53 -14.50 36.29
CA GLY A 170 -24.63 -14.82 35.38
C GLY A 170 -24.36 -14.35 33.96
N LEU A 171 -25.44 -14.39 33.17
CA LEU A 171 -25.54 -14.61 31.73
C LEU A 171 -24.88 -13.55 30.80
N ALA A 172 -23.64 -13.16 31.10
CA ALA A 172 -22.63 -12.62 30.21
C ALA A 172 -21.31 -13.44 30.24
N GLY A 173 -21.26 -14.77 30.46
CA GLY A 173 -22.21 -15.79 30.95
C GLY A 173 -23.37 -16.28 30.07
N VAL A 174 -23.81 -15.51 29.05
CA VAL A 174 -24.67 -15.86 27.89
C VAL A 174 -24.24 -14.89 26.81
N LEU A 175 -23.05 -15.14 26.32
CA LEU A 175 -22.97 -15.74 25.01
C LEU A 175 -22.25 -17.08 25.17
#